data_AF-A0A818VBM1-F1
#
_entry.id   AF-A0A818VBM1-F1
#
_cell.length_a   1.000
_cell.length_b   1.000
_cell.length_c   1.000
_cell.angle_alpha   90.00
_cell.angle_beta   90.00
_cell.angle_gamma   90.00
#
_symmetry.space_group_name_H-M   'P 1'
#
loop_
_entity.id
_entity.type
_entity.pdbx_description
1 polymer ?
#
loop_
_entity_poly.entity_id
_entity_poly.type
_entity_poly.pdbx_seq_one_letter_code
_entity_poly.pdbx_strand_id
1 'polypeptide(L)'
;MHLTYLSVIFFLFLLINFTTQDTSVISFQPSSISIVTGENKSVNIRLLKSDLTSPISLEFLYDGKLDNVHGYINSIPNITFTNETIDDRSQFITITGRRPGHLVLTAQSSQINISSLVDFLLIDIARSHVLNIFIQIVGWIYFLAWSVSFYPQIILNFRRRSVIGLNFDFLSLNILGHTSYAVFNIVLYTSSKVQQQYFAQHPHGVLPVLLNDVIFSGHAVFACSVTIIQSLIYERGNQRVSYVARALGAVGVVFLLISTIISLSHHLPTLTLLYFFSYVKLAITILKYCPQAWMNYKRKSTEGWSIGNILLDFTGGVFSLLQMFLLSSNYNDWTSIFGSPTKLGLGLLTILFDILFITQHYVLYRPNLQYSKRINMSNNEFNDKTSIISMKA
;
A
#
# COMPACT_ATOMS: atom_id res chain seq x y z
N MET A 1 -16.95 -17.69 5.78
CA MET A 1 -16.08 -17.27 6.90
C MET A 1 -14.91 -18.22 7.13
N HIS A 2 -15.02 -19.55 6.96
CA HIS A 2 -13.85 -20.43 7.13
C HIS A 2 -12.68 -20.15 6.19
N LEU A 3 -12.93 -19.81 4.92
CA LEU A 3 -11.88 -19.45 3.94
C LEU A 3 -11.06 -18.20 4.34
N THR A 4 -11.69 -17.22 4.98
CA THR A 4 -11.06 -15.96 5.39
C THR A 4 -10.13 -16.12 6.60
N TYR A 5 -10.33 -17.13 7.45
CA TYR A 5 -9.42 -17.42 8.56
C TYR A 5 -8.16 -18.13 8.09
N LEU A 6 -8.30 -19.08 7.16
CA LEU A 6 -7.15 -19.74 6.53
C LEU A 6 -6.24 -18.74 5.82
N SER A 7 -6.81 -17.72 5.16
CA SER A 7 -6.00 -16.68 4.52
C SER A 7 -5.16 -15.92 5.55
N VAL A 8 -5.73 -15.46 6.68
CA VAL A 8 -4.98 -14.68 7.67
C VAL A 8 -3.82 -15.48 8.29
N ILE A 9 -4.05 -16.76 8.60
CA ILE A 9 -3.00 -17.65 9.14
C ILE A 9 -1.92 -17.90 8.08
N PHE A 10 -2.30 -18.13 6.82
CA PHE A 10 -1.37 -18.27 5.71
C PHE A 10 -0.54 -16.99 5.47
N PHE A 11 -1.16 -15.82 5.61
CA PHE A 11 -0.48 -14.53 5.49
C PHE A 11 0.50 -14.25 6.62
N LEU A 12 0.18 -14.66 7.85
CA LEU A 12 1.10 -14.62 8.99
C LEU A 12 2.28 -15.57 8.80
N PHE A 13 2.04 -16.77 8.26
CA PHE A 13 3.10 -17.72 7.90
C PHE A 13 4.04 -17.17 6.82
N LEU A 14 3.51 -16.42 5.85
CA LEU A 14 4.33 -15.74 4.83
C LEU A 14 5.25 -14.66 5.41
N LEU A 15 4.74 -13.83 6.32
CA LEU A 15 5.56 -12.80 6.99
C LEU A 15 6.77 -13.39 7.73
N ILE A 16 6.64 -14.60 8.27
CA ILE A 16 7.71 -15.31 8.99
C ILE A 16 8.75 -15.92 8.03
N ASN A 17 8.34 -16.38 6.85
CA ASN A 17 9.25 -17.02 5.89
C ASN A 17 10.04 -16.02 5.02
N PHE A 18 9.58 -14.77 4.89
CA PHE A 18 10.32 -13.73 4.16
C PHE A 18 11.44 -13.07 4.98
N THR A 19 11.62 -13.45 6.25
CA THR A 19 12.75 -13.03 7.08
C THR A 19 13.78 -14.15 7.20
N THR A 20 14.42 -14.51 6.08
CA THR A 20 15.65 -15.29 6.12
C THR A 20 16.83 -14.34 5.95
N GLN A 21 17.67 -14.25 6.98
CA GLN A 21 18.94 -13.51 6.92
C GLN A 21 19.95 -14.36 6.17
N ASP A 22 20.31 -13.93 4.96
CA ASP A 22 21.55 -14.37 4.32
C ASP A 22 22.74 -13.81 5.13
N THR A 23 23.86 -14.53 5.21
CA THR A 23 25.03 -14.12 5.99
C THR A 23 25.74 -12.94 5.33
N SER A 24 25.66 -11.76 5.94
CA SER A 24 26.35 -10.55 5.49
C SER A 24 27.84 -10.57 5.83
N VAL A 25 28.68 -10.06 4.92
CA VAL A 25 30.13 -9.94 5.13
C VAL A 25 30.50 -8.52 5.56
N ILE A 26 29.71 -7.54 5.12
CA ILE A 26 29.91 -6.12 5.39
C ILE A 26 28.59 -5.49 5.83
N SER A 27 28.63 -4.60 6.82
CA SER A 27 27.47 -3.86 7.28
C SER A 27 27.65 -2.37 7.05
N PHE A 28 26.73 -1.77 6.31
CA PHE A 28 26.56 -0.32 6.26
C PHE A 28 25.65 0.12 7.42
N GLN A 29 26.11 1.10 8.20
CA GLN A 29 25.41 1.61 9.37
C GLN A 29 25.27 3.14 9.25
N PRO A 30 24.05 3.67 9.02
CA PRO A 30 22.81 2.92 8.72
C PRO A 30 22.84 2.27 7.32
N SER A 31 21.97 1.27 7.08
CA SER A 31 21.85 0.57 5.79
C SER A 31 21.09 1.36 4.72
N SER A 32 20.48 2.48 5.12
CA SER A 32 19.88 3.46 4.22
C SER A 32 20.10 4.87 4.75
N ILE A 33 20.32 5.82 3.85
CA ILE A 33 20.40 7.24 4.15
C ILE A 33 19.51 8.04 3.22
N SER A 34 18.85 9.06 3.78
CA SER A 34 18.28 10.16 3.01
C SER A 34 19.07 11.44 3.29
N ILE A 35 19.41 12.15 2.22
CA ILE A 35 20.13 13.44 2.19
C ILE A 35 19.47 14.39 1.19
N VAL A 36 19.71 15.69 1.33
CA VAL A 36 19.33 16.70 0.34
C VAL A 36 20.52 17.02 -0.56
N THR A 37 20.25 17.49 -1.78
CA THR A 37 21.30 17.98 -2.69
C THR A 37 22.17 19.05 -1.99
N GLY A 38 23.49 18.84 -1.95
CA GLY A 38 24.45 19.70 -1.27
C GLY A 38 24.73 19.32 0.20
N GLU A 39 23.98 18.38 0.77
CA GLU A 39 24.19 17.90 2.14
C GLU A 39 25.23 16.77 2.19
N ASN A 40 25.94 16.68 3.31
CA ASN A 40 26.93 15.64 3.60
C ASN A 40 26.44 14.76 4.75
N LYS A 41 26.56 13.44 4.60
CA LYS A 41 26.22 12.50 5.66
C LYS A 41 27.26 11.39 5.75
N SER A 42 27.68 11.06 6.96
CA SER A 42 28.65 10.00 7.20
C SER A 42 27.95 8.66 7.40
N VAL A 43 28.47 7.61 6.77
CA VAL A 43 28.03 6.22 6.95
C VAL A 43 29.20 5.41 7.45
N ASN A 44 28.96 4.59 8.46
CA ASN A 44 29.94 3.67 9.00
C ASN A 44 29.88 2.34 8.23
N ILE A 45 31.02 1.84 7.79
CA ILE A 45 31.17 0.55 7.11
C ILE A 45 31.94 -0.36 8.06
N ARG A 46 31.29 -1.45 8.49
CA ARG A 46 31.87 -2.43 9.40
C ARG A 46 32.08 -3.77 8.68
N LEU A 47 33.28 -4.32 8.83
CA LEU A 47 33.59 -5.66 8.35
C LEU A 47 33.18 -6.71 9.39
N LEU A 48 32.31 -7.66 9.02
CA LEU A 48 31.74 -8.66 9.94
C LEU A 48 32.53 -9.98 10.00
N LYS A 49 33.57 -10.14 9.17
CA LYS A 49 34.41 -11.35 9.14
C LYS A 49 35.40 -11.39 10.30
N SER A 50 35.56 -12.53 10.95
CA SER A 50 36.39 -12.73 12.17
C SER A 50 37.89 -12.71 11.91
N ASP A 51 38.37 -13.27 10.79
CA ASP A 51 39.80 -13.45 10.53
C ASP A 51 40.25 -12.74 9.24
N LEU A 52 41.17 -11.79 9.39
CA LEU A 52 41.87 -11.11 8.31
C LEU A 52 43.27 -11.72 8.17
N THR A 53 43.44 -12.58 7.16
CA THR A 53 44.76 -13.14 6.80
C THR A 53 45.54 -12.22 5.85
N SER A 54 44.87 -11.27 5.21
CA SER A 54 45.43 -10.27 4.29
C SER A 54 44.60 -8.98 4.32
N PRO A 55 45.17 -7.83 3.90
CA PRO A 55 44.41 -6.59 3.77
C PRO A 55 43.25 -6.75 2.78
N ILE A 56 42.06 -6.31 3.17
CA ILE A 56 40.86 -6.35 2.32
C ILE A 56 40.60 -4.96 1.78
N SER A 57 40.66 -4.82 0.46
CA SER A 57 40.31 -3.59 -0.24
C SER A 57 38.89 -3.68 -0.77
N LEU A 58 38.09 -2.65 -0.47
CA LEU A 58 36.74 -2.46 -0.97
C LEU A 58 36.75 -1.39 -2.05
N GLU A 59 36.21 -1.76 -3.20
CA GLU A 59 35.88 -0.85 -4.28
C GLU A 59 34.36 -0.71 -4.36
N PHE A 60 33.88 0.51 -4.49
CA PHE A 60 32.45 0.79 -4.48
C PHE A 60 31.84 0.76 -5.87
N LEU A 61 30.68 0.12 -5.97
CA LEU A 61 29.88 0.04 -7.18
C LEU A 61 28.61 0.87 -7.01
N TYR A 62 28.33 1.71 -8.00
CA TYR A 62 27.18 2.60 -8.13
C TYR A 62 26.15 1.94 -9.05
N ASP A 63 25.02 1.49 -8.51
CA ASP A 63 24.01 0.71 -9.24
C ASP A 63 24.62 -0.51 -9.98
N GLY A 64 25.60 -1.16 -9.34
CA GLY A 64 26.31 -2.31 -9.90
C GLY A 64 27.40 -1.96 -10.94
N LYS A 65 27.74 -0.68 -11.13
CA LYS A 65 28.80 -0.21 -12.03
C LYS A 65 29.93 0.48 -11.26
N LEU A 66 31.16 0.34 -11.75
CA LEU A 66 32.34 1.00 -11.18
C LEU A 66 32.29 2.53 -11.30
N ASP A 67 31.77 3.01 -12.41
CA ASP A 67 31.65 4.44 -12.66
C ASP A 67 30.34 4.99 -12.10
N ASN A 68 30.45 6.14 -11.43
CA ASN A 68 29.31 6.96 -11.05
C ASN A 68 28.81 7.76 -12.27
N VAL A 69 28.32 7.04 -13.28
CA VAL A 69 27.91 7.57 -14.59
C VAL A 69 26.92 8.73 -14.48
N HIS A 70 26.04 8.68 -13.48
CA HIS A 70 24.97 9.66 -13.30
C HIS A 70 25.35 10.84 -12.39
N GLY A 71 26.43 10.70 -11.61
CA GLY A 71 26.93 11.75 -10.72
C GLY A 71 25.95 12.10 -9.59
N TYR A 72 25.26 11.11 -9.01
CA TYR A 72 24.32 11.31 -7.90
C TYR A 72 25.03 11.78 -6.64
N ILE A 73 26.17 11.17 -6.32
CA ILE A 73 27.04 11.53 -5.21
C ILE A 73 28.45 11.90 -5.69
N ASN A 74 29.31 12.39 -4.79
CA ASN A 74 30.75 12.43 -5.07
C ASN A 74 31.32 11.00 -5.09
N SER A 75 32.32 10.75 -5.94
CA SER A 75 33.02 9.46 -5.94
C SER A 75 33.65 9.20 -4.57
N ILE A 76 33.37 8.03 -4.03
CA ILE A 76 33.88 7.55 -2.74
C ILE A 76 35.24 6.88 -3.00
N PRO A 77 36.29 7.21 -2.22
CA PRO A 77 37.59 6.55 -2.36
C PRO A 77 37.53 5.09 -1.89
N ASN A 78 38.40 4.26 -2.45
CA ASN A 78 38.52 2.86 -2.03
C ASN A 78 38.97 2.76 -0.57
N ILE A 79 38.38 1.83 0.15
CA ILE A 79 38.65 1.58 1.57
C ILE A 79 39.49 0.34 1.71
N THR A 80 40.50 0.36 2.59
CA THR A 80 41.28 -0.84 2.92
C THR A 80 41.21 -1.12 4.41
N PHE A 81 40.80 -2.34 4.76
CA PHE A 81 40.84 -2.86 6.13
C PHE A 81 42.15 -3.61 6.36
N THR A 82 42.88 -3.25 7.41
CA THR A 82 44.14 -3.87 7.83
C THR A 82 44.00 -4.39 9.27
N ASN A 83 44.92 -5.27 9.70
CA ASN A 83 44.92 -5.78 11.08
C ASN A 83 45.14 -4.68 12.15
N GLU A 84 45.59 -3.50 11.72
CA GLU A 84 45.81 -2.31 12.57
C GLU A 84 44.59 -1.38 12.65
N THR A 85 43.42 -1.74 12.07
CA THR A 85 42.17 -1.04 12.38
C THR A 85 41.75 -1.39 13.81
N ILE A 86 42.35 -0.66 14.74
CA ILE A 86 42.22 -0.82 16.19
C ILE A 86 40.76 -0.54 16.61
N ASP A 87 40.24 -1.46 17.43
CA ASP A 87 38.99 -1.46 18.21
C ASP A 87 37.64 -1.90 17.60
N ASP A 88 37.25 -1.61 16.35
CA ASP A 88 35.91 -2.06 15.87
C ASP A 88 35.76 -2.40 14.37
N ARG A 89 36.87 -2.50 13.62
CA ARG A 89 36.91 -2.84 12.18
C ARG A 89 35.91 -2.03 11.35
N SER A 90 35.84 -0.74 11.66
CA SER A 90 34.87 0.21 11.15
C SER A 90 35.57 1.38 10.45
N GLN A 91 35.03 1.85 9.34
CA GLN A 91 35.52 3.04 8.63
C GLN A 91 34.35 3.91 8.20
N PHE A 92 34.53 5.22 8.33
CA PHE A 92 33.52 6.20 7.94
C PHE A 92 33.74 6.70 6.52
N ILE A 93 32.69 6.67 5.71
CA ILE A 93 32.63 7.36 4.43
C ILE A 93 31.71 8.57 4.54
N THR A 94 32.09 9.69 3.93
CA THR A 94 31.22 10.86 3.80
C THR A 94 30.58 10.86 2.42
N ILE A 95 29.25 10.89 2.39
CA ILE A 95 28.46 10.90 1.18
C ILE A 95 27.90 12.30 0.99
N THR A 96 28.18 12.90 -0.17
CA THR A 96 27.69 14.23 -0.57
C THR A 96 26.71 14.10 -1.73
N GLY A 97 25.49 14.58 -1.56
CA GLY A 97 24.48 14.57 -2.61
C GLY A 97 24.72 15.64 -3.66
N ARG A 98 24.71 15.29 -4.95
CA ARG A 98 24.90 16.20 -6.09
C ARG A 98 23.67 16.36 -6.96
N ARG A 99 22.92 15.29 -7.16
CA ARG A 99 21.70 15.30 -7.97
C ARG A 99 20.59 14.55 -7.26
N PRO A 100 19.34 15.02 -7.33
CA PRO A 100 18.22 14.28 -6.78
C PRO A 100 18.01 12.96 -7.53
N GLY A 101 17.65 11.93 -6.78
CA GLY A 101 17.48 10.58 -7.29
C GLY A 101 17.73 9.54 -6.23
N HIS A 102 17.88 8.31 -6.67
CA HIS A 102 18.20 7.15 -5.86
C HIS A 102 19.49 6.51 -6.38
N LEU A 103 20.27 5.93 -5.46
CA LEU A 103 21.49 5.22 -5.76
C LEU A 103 21.64 4.02 -4.80
N VAL A 104 21.90 2.84 -5.36
CA VAL A 104 22.29 1.66 -4.59
C VAL A 104 23.80 1.54 -4.62
N LEU A 105 24.43 1.72 -3.46
CA LEU A 105 25.87 1.55 -3.29
C LEU A 105 26.15 0.12 -2.81
N THR A 106 26.96 -0.61 -3.57
CA THR A 106 27.48 -1.94 -3.22
C THR A 106 28.99 -1.90 -3.16
N ALA A 107 29.62 -2.94 -2.61
CA ALA A 107 31.07 -3.07 -2.59
C ALA A 107 31.50 -4.36 -3.28
N GLN A 108 32.66 -4.33 -3.93
CA GLN A 108 33.34 -5.51 -4.46
C GLN A 108 34.77 -5.59 -3.91
N SER A 109 35.30 -6.81 -3.86
CA SER A 109 36.63 -7.09 -3.36
C SER A 109 37.17 -8.34 -4.05
N SER A 110 38.48 -8.36 -4.33
CA SER A 110 39.13 -9.56 -4.89
C SER A 110 39.39 -10.62 -3.80
N GLN A 111 39.35 -10.24 -2.53
CA GLN A 111 39.68 -11.10 -1.39
C GLN A 111 38.45 -11.74 -0.73
N ILE A 112 37.27 -11.14 -0.87
CA ILE A 112 36.02 -11.61 -0.26
C ILE A 112 34.87 -11.55 -1.25
N ASN A 113 34.02 -12.56 -1.22
CA ASN A 113 32.76 -12.54 -1.97
C ASN A 113 31.76 -11.66 -1.20
N ILE A 114 31.49 -10.48 -1.73
CA ILE A 114 30.51 -9.54 -1.17
C ILE A 114 29.23 -9.73 -1.96
N SER A 115 28.17 -10.16 -1.28
CA SER A 115 26.88 -10.34 -1.93
C SER A 115 26.20 -8.99 -2.07
N SER A 116 25.97 -8.53 -3.31
CA SER A 116 25.16 -7.36 -3.56
C SER A 116 23.73 -7.49 -3.00
N LEU A 117 23.28 -8.71 -2.68
CA LEU A 117 21.95 -8.99 -2.15
C LEU A 117 21.75 -8.62 -0.68
N VAL A 118 22.82 -8.49 0.09
CA VAL A 118 22.78 -8.33 1.55
C VAL A 118 23.65 -7.16 2.02
N ASP A 119 24.76 -6.92 1.32
CA ASP A 119 25.78 -5.95 1.71
C ASP A 119 25.68 -4.69 0.82
N PHE A 120 24.68 -3.84 1.08
CA PHE A 120 24.47 -2.62 0.32
C PHE A 120 23.99 -1.44 1.18
N LEU A 121 24.14 -0.24 0.64
CA LEU A 121 23.66 1.02 1.20
C LEU A 121 22.71 1.68 0.20
N LEU A 122 21.48 1.98 0.64
CA LEU A 122 20.52 2.76 -0.12
C LEU A 122 20.73 4.26 0.13
N ILE A 123 20.83 5.05 -0.94
CA ILE A 123 21.06 6.50 -0.85
C ILE A 123 19.92 7.22 -1.58
N ASP A 124 19.07 7.89 -0.81
CA ASP A 124 17.98 8.73 -1.30
C ASP A 124 18.38 10.21 -1.28
N ILE A 125 18.43 10.84 -2.45
CA ILE A 125 18.84 12.25 -2.59
C ILE A 125 17.63 13.08 -3.00
N ALA A 126 17.16 13.90 -2.08
CA ALA A 126 16.03 14.79 -2.32
C ALA A 126 16.50 16.14 -2.90
N ARG A 127 15.61 16.79 -3.66
CA ARG A 127 15.81 18.18 -4.12
C ARG A 127 15.60 19.17 -2.97
N SER A 128 14.58 18.97 -2.12
CA SER A 128 14.22 19.90 -1.06
C SER A 128 13.75 19.20 0.22
N HIS A 129 14.27 19.67 1.36
CA HIS A 129 13.83 19.24 2.69
C HIS A 129 12.39 19.69 2.98
N VAL A 130 12.04 20.91 2.60
CA VAL A 130 10.68 21.47 2.81
C VAL A 130 9.65 20.64 2.05
N LEU A 131 9.96 20.25 0.82
CA LEU A 131 9.08 19.40 0.03
C LEU A 131 8.93 18.00 0.65
N ASN A 132 10.00 17.44 1.21
CA ASN A 132 9.93 16.18 1.97
C ASN A 132 9.02 16.28 3.20
N ILE A 133 9.09 17.35 3.98
CA ILE A 133 8.18 17.58 5.12
C ILE A 133 6.73 17.64 4.60
N PHE A 134 6.49 18.37 3.53
CA PHE A 134 5.16 18.49 2.94
C PHE A 134 4.60 17.14 2.44
N ILE A 135 5.44 16.31 1.80
CA ILE A 135 5.10 14.93 1.40
C ILE A 135 4.66 14.09 2.59
N GLN A 136 5.34 14.20 3.74
CA GLN A 136 4.96 13.50 4.96
C GLN A 136 3.61 13.98 5.48
N ILE A 137 3.39 15.29 5.55
CA ILE A 137 2.11 15.88 6.00
C ILE A 137 0.95 15.40 5.13
N VAL A 138 1.08 15.52 3.80
CA VAL A 138 0.11 15.02 2.81
C VAL A 138 -0.16 13.52 3.02
N GLY A 139 0.90 12.76 3.30
CA GLY A 139 0.85 11.33 3.64
C GLY A 139 -0.05 11.01 4.83
N TRP A 140 0.17 11.73 5.92
CA TRP A 140 -0.59 11.55 7.15
C TRP A 140 -2.03 12.04 7.03
N ILE A 141 -2.30 13.06 6.21
CA ILE A 141 -3.66 13.52 5.92
C ILE A 141 -4.47 12.41 5.25
N TYR A 142 -3.97 11.77 4.18
CA TYR A 142 -4.75 10.69 3.55
C TYR A 142 -4.88 9.46 4.45
N PHE A 143 -3.83 9.13 5.21
CA PHE A 143 -3.90 8.07 6.21
C PHE A 143 -5.06 8.31 7.17
N LEU A 144 -5.16 9.53 7.74
CA LEU A 144 -6.23 9.89 8.67
C LEU A 144 -7.60 9.84 8.00
N ALA A 145 -7.72 10.41 6.80
CA ALA A 145 -8.98 10.42 6.05
C ALA A 145 -9.51 9.00 5.82
N TRP A 146 -8.69 8.10 5.28
CA TRP A 146 -9.08 6.72 5.07
C TRP A 146 -9.28 5.95 6.38
N SER A 147 -8.45 6.18 7.40
CA SER A 147 -8.57 5.45 8.67
C SER A 147 -9.85 5.80 9.43
N VAL A 148 -10.21 7.09 9.49
CA VAL A 148 -11.44 7.56 10.15
C VAL A 148 -12.68 6.98 9.46
N SER A 149 -12.62 6.73 8.16
CA SER A 149 -13.72 6.20 7.35
C SER A 149 -14.25 4.84 7.85
N PHE A 150 -13.42 4.02 8.52
CA PHE A 150 -13.83 2.72 9.05
C PHE A 150 -14.67 2.81 10.33
N TYR A 151 -14.47 3.85 11.15
CA TYR A 151 -15.03 3.90 12.51
C TYR A 151 -16.55 4.08 12.58
N PRO A 152 -17.23 4.85 11.71
CA PRO A 152 -18.68 4.98 11.74
C PRO A 152 -19.41 3.63 11.76
N GLN A 153 -18.98 2.67 10.93
CA GLN A 153 -19.58 1.34 10.89
C GLN A 153 -19.28 0.53 12.16
N ILE A 154 -18.04 0.57 12.64
CA ILE A 154 -17.63 -0.13 13.87
C ILE A 154 -18.43 0.38 15.07
N ILE A 155 -18.57 1.70 15.20
CA ILE A 155 -19.32 2.34 16.28
C ILE A 155 -20.82 2.02 16.17
N LEU A 156 -21.39 2.06 14.95
CA LEU A 156 -22.80 1.76 14.73
C LEU A 156 -23.14 0.33 15.13
N ASN A 157 -22.32 -0.65 14.72
CA ASN A 157 -22.47 -2.05 15.10
C ASN A 157 -22.40 -2.22 16.63
N PHE A 158 -21.45 -1.54 17.28
CA PHE A 158 -21.28 -1.59 18.73
C PHE A 158 -22.50 -1.01 19.46
N ARG A 159 -23.01 0.15 19.03
CA ARG A 159 -24.17 0.82 19.64
C ARG A 159 -25.46 0.02 19.45
N ARG A 160 -25.67 -0.54 18.25
CA ARG A 160 -26.89 -1.30 17.93
C ARG A 160 -26.87 -2.74 18.44
N ARG A 161 -25.68 -3.26 18.81
CA ARG A 161 -25.45 -4.69 19.11
C ARG A 161 -26.00 -5.62 18.01
N SER A 162 -26.02 -5.11 16.78
CA SER A 162 -26.58 -5.75 15.59
C SER A 162 -25.77 -5.33 14.38
N VAL A 163 -25.48 -6.29 13.50
CA VAL A 163 -24.85 -6.05 12.19
C VAL A 163 -25.86 -6.14 11.04
N ILE A 164 -27.16 -6.14 11.35
CA ILE A 164 -28.22 -6.13 10.34
C ILE A 164 -28.10 -4.88 9.45
N GLY A 165 -27.88 -5.13 8.16
CA GLY A 165 -27.62 -4.11 7.12
C GLY A 165 -26.16 -4.04 6.67
N LEU A 166 -25.23 -4.65 7.41
CA LEU A 166 -23.83 -4.77 6.97
C LEU A 166 -23.72 -5.77 5.82
N ASN A 167 -23.12 -5.38 4.71
CA ASN A 167 -22.90 -6.30 3.60
C ASN A 167 -21.72 -7.25 3.88
N PHE A 168 -22.02 -8.53 4.08
CA PHE A 168 -21.01 -9.55 4.37
C PHE A 168 -20.09 -9.85 3.18
N ASP A 169 -20.53 -9.63 1.94
CA ASP A 169 -19.69 -9.75 0.75
C ASP A 169 -18.59 -8.69 0.79
N PHE A 170 -18.98 -7.44 1.03
CA PHE A 170 -18.06 -6.31 1.18
C PHE A 170 -17.03 -6.56 2.29
N LEU A 171 -17.49 -7.03 3.46
CA LEU A 171 -16.60 -7.35 4.57
C LEU A 171 -15.61 -8.48 4.22
N SER A 172 -16.10 -9.56 3.59
CA SER A 172 -15.27 -10.73 3.23
C SER A 172 -14.23 -10.43 2.16
N LEU A 173 -14.56 -9.59 1.18
CA LEU A 173 -13.63 -9.16 0.14
C LEU A 173 -12.64 -8.13 0.68
N ASN A 174 -13.08 -7.19 1.53
CA ASN A 174 -12.20 -6.18 2.10
C ASN A 174 -11.10 -6.77 2.97
N ILE A 175 -11.39 -7.79 3.80
CA ILE A 175 -10.33 -8.40 4.61
C ILE A 175 -9.26 -9.05 3.71
N LEU A 176 -9.65 -9.77 2.66
CA LEU A 176 -8.70 -10.34 1.70
C LEU A 176 -7.86 -9.25 1.02
N GLY A 177 -8.52 -8.19 0.53
CA GLY A 177 -7.85 -7.08 -0.13
C GLY A 177 -6.90 -6.33 0.79
N HIS A 178 -7.36 -5.90 1.97
CA HIS A 178 -6.54 -5.14 2.91
C HIS A 178 -5.39 -5.98 3.47
N THR A 179 -5.57 -7.27 3.73
CA THR A 179 -4.46 -8.14 4.14
C THR A 179 -3.43 -8.30 3.02
N SER A 180 -3.87 -8.49 1.77
CA SER A 180 -2.95 -8.55 0.62
C SER A 180 -2.16 -7.24 0.46
N TYR A 181 -2.82 -6.10 0.61
CA TYR A 181 -2.16 -4.79 0.54
C TYR A 181 -1.23 -4.53 1.72
N ALA A 182 -1.57 -4.99 2.92
CA ALA A 182 -0.70 -4.90 4.09
C ALA A 182 0.57 -5.73 3.90
N VAL A 183 0.46 -6.96 3.37
CA VAL A 183 1.63 -7.80 3.05
C VAL A 183 2.53 -7.11 2.02
N PHE A 184 1.95 -6.56 0.95
CA PHE A 184 2.70 -5.76 -0.03
C PHE A 184 3.46 -4.59 0.63
N ASN A 185 2.77 -3.72 1.37
CA ASN A 185 3.39 -2.53 1.95
C ASN A 185 4.42 -2.89 3.03
N ILE A 186 4.09 -3.79 3.95
CA ILE A 186 4.97 -4.18 5.05
C ILE A 186 6.25 -4.80 4.48
N VAL A 187 6.13 -5.81 3.59
CA VAL A 187 7.31 -6.53 3.09
C VAL A 187 8.17 -5.65 2.19
N LEU A 188 7.57 -4.85 1.29
CA LEU A 188 8.35 -3.92 0.46
C LEU A 188 9.03 -2.82 1.30
N TYR A 189 8.41 -2.39 2.40
CA TYR A 189 8.99 -1.39 3.30
C TYR A 189 10.10 -1.94 4.21
N THR A 190 10.02 -3.20 4.65
CA THR A 190 10.97 -3.76 5.63
C THR A 190 12.05 -4.66 5.04
N SER A 191 11.81 -5.29 3.88
CA SER A 191 12.74 -6.28 3.32
C SER A 191 13.72 -5.63 2.33
N SER A 192 14.97 -5.48 2.76
CA SER A 192 16.07 -4.98 1.93
C SER A 192 16.21 -5.76 0.60
N LYS A 193 16.07 -7.09 0.64
CA LYS A 193 16.11 -7.96 -0.55
C LYS A 193 15.04 -7.61 -1.58
N VAL A 194 13.82 -7.32 -1.13
CA VAL A 194 12.72 -6.94 -2.03
C VAL A 194 12.93 -5.53 -2.56
N GLN A 195 13.42 -4.60 -1.74
CA GLN A 195 13.77 -3.25 -2.19
C GLN A 195 14.83 -3.29 -3.27
N GLN A 196 15.84 -4.15 -3.15
CA GLN A 196 16.82 -4.32 -4.21
C GLN A 196 16.21 -4.91 -5.48
N GLN A 197 15.35 -5.93 -5.39
CA GLN A 197 14.62 -6.42 -6.57
C GLN A 197 13.83 -5.29 -7.26
N TYR A 198 13.29 -4.37 -6.47
CA TYR A 198 12.58 -3.20 -6.97
C TYR A 198 13.53 -2.23 -7.68
N PHE A 199 14.64 -1.86 -7.06
CA PHE A 199 15.62 -0.95 -7.66
C PHE A 199 16.37 -1.59 -8.84
N ALA A 200 16.50 -2.92 -8.90
CA ALA A 200 17.01 -3.59 -10.09
C ALA A 200 16.10 -3.41 -11.31
N GLN A 201 14.78 -3.30 -11.10
CA GLN A 201 13.79 -3.01 -12.14
C GLN A 201 13.60 -1.50 -12.37
N HIS A 202 13.85 -0.70 -11.32
CA HIS A 202 13.71 0.75 -11.31
C HIS A 202 14.98 1.41 -10.72
N PRO A 203 16.10 1.44 -11.45
CA PRO A 203 17.40 1.88 -10.91
C PRO A 203 17.41 3.30 -10.35
N HIS A 204 16.60 4.18 -10.95
CA HIS A 204 16.47 5.57 -10.52
C HIS A 204 15.16 5.82 -9.79
N GLY A 205 14.53 4.74 -9.34
CA GLY A 205 13.23 4.75 -8.73
C GLY A 205 13.27 5.14 -7.27
N VAL A 206 12.18 5.69 -6.74
CA VAL A 206 11.96 5.84 -5.29
C VAL A 206 11.02 4.74 -4.81
N LEU A 207 11.27 4.22 -3.61
CA LEU A 207 10.33 3.30 -2.98
C LEU A 207 8.94 3.91 -2.92
N PRO A 208 7.93 3.27 -3.53
CA PRO A 208 6.61 3.87 -3.67
C PRO A 208 5.75 3.73 -2.41
N VAL A 209 6.28 3.03 -1.40
CA VAL A 209 5.63 2.74 -0.12
C VAL A 209 6.34 3.53 0.97
N LEU A 210 5.57 4.36 1.67
CA LEU A 210 6.04 5.14 2.81
C LEU A 210 5.47 4.58 4.12
N LEU A 211 5.99 5.03 5.26
CA LEU A 211 5.57 4.53 6.57
C LEU A 211 4.06 4.68 6.81
N ASN A 212 3.47 5.78 6.34
CA ASN A 212 2.04 6.01 6.47
C ASN A 212 1.19 5.01 5.64
N ASP A 213 1.72 4.44 4.55
CA ASP A 213 1.06 3.34 3.81
C ASP A 213 1.06 2.02 4.61
N VAL A 214 2.19 1.74 5.28
CA VAL A 214 2.34 0.57 6.15
C VAL A 214 1.34 0.65 7.31
N ILE A 215 1.29 1.78 7.99
CA ILE A 215 0.38 2.00 9.12
C ILE A 215 -1.08 2.00 8.65
N PHE A 216 -1.38 2.64 7.52
CA PHE A 216 -2.71 2.61 6.91
C PHE A 216 -3.18 1.17 6.64
N SER A 217 -2.37 0.39 5.93
CA SER A 217 -2.76 -0.95 5.52
C SER A 217 -2.91 -1.91 6.72
N GLY A 218 -2.04 -1.79 7.73
CA GLY A 218 -2.19 -2.51 9.01
C GLY A 218 -3.46 -2.10 9.78
N HIS A 219 -3.74 -0.79 9.90
CA HIS A 219 -4.96 -0.28 10.52
C HIS A 219 -6.23 -0.79 9.81
N ALA A 220 -6.24 -0.79 8.48
CA ALA A 220 -7.39 -1.25 7.71
C ALA A 220 -7.68 -2.74 7.94
N VAL A 221 -6.64 -3.57 8.07
CA VAL A 221 -6.78 -4.99 8.45
C VAL A 221 -7.35 -5.11 9.86
N PHE A 222 -6.85 -4.34 10.82
CA PHE A 222 -7.38 -4.30 12.19
C PHE A 222 -8.86 -3.91 12.21
N ALA A 223 -9.23 -2.81 11.56
CA ALA A 223 -10.60 -2.31 11.50
C ALA A 223 -11.57 -3.31 10.84
N CYS A 224 -11.14 -3.96 9.75
CA CYS A 224 -11.89 -5.05 9.13
C CYS A 224 -12.06 -6.23 10.08
N SER A 225 -11.00 -6.61 10.81
CA SER A 225 -11.03 -7.72 11.78
C SER A 225 -11.99 -7.44 12.93
N VAL A 226 -11.99 -6.22 13.48
CA VAL A 226 -12.97 -5.78 14.48
C VAL A 226 -14.40 -5.93 13.95
N THR A 227 -14.65 -5.50 12.71
CA THR A 227 -15.97 -5.62 12.09
C THR A 227 -16.37 -7.09 11.86
N ILE A 228 -15.42 -7.96 11.51
CA ILE A 228 -15.65 -9.42 11.43
C ILE A 228 -16.01 -9.98 12.80
N ILE A 229 -15.26 -9.64 13.86
CA ILE A 229 -15.56 -10.08 15.22
C ILE A 229 -16.96 -9.62 15.65
N GLN A 230 -17.33 -8.37 15.37
CA GLN A 230 -18.70 -7.88 15.61
C GLN A 230 -19.75 -8.70 14.86
N SER A 231 -19.48 -9.13 13.62
CA SER A 231 -20.39 -9.97 12.83
C SER A 231 -20.53 -11.42 13.34
N LEU A 232 -19.61 -11.87 14.20
CA LEU A 232 -19.68 -13.16 14.88
C LEU A 232 -20.47 -13.09 16.18
N ILE A 233 -20.35 -11.97 16.91
CA ILE A 233 -20.92 -11.80 18.25
C ILE A 233 -22.33 -11.23 18.20
N TYR A 234 -22.58 -10.26 17.32
CA TYR A 234 -23.85 -9.52 17.28
C TYR A 234 -24.90 -10.17 16.39
N GLU A 235 -26.15 -9.74 16.59
CA GLU A 235 -27.28 -10.20 15.78
C GLU A 235 -27.04 -9.90 14.29
N ARG A 236 -27.10 -10.94 13.46
CA ARG A 236 -26.85 -10.87 12.01
C ARG A 236 -28.01 -11.35 11.15
N GLY A 237 -29.11 -11.79 11.78
CA GLY A 237 -30.22 -12.45 11.11
C GLY A 237 -29.77 -13.58 10.18
N ASN A 238 -30.33 -13.61 8.97
CA ASN A 238 -30.03 -14.61 7.94
C ASN A 238 -28.96 -14.15 6.92
N GLN A 239 -28.20 -13.09 7.21
CA GLN A 239 -27.18 -12.59 6.30
C GLN A 239 -26.04 -13.59 6.12
N ARG A 240 -25.68 -13.86 4.85
CA ARG A 240 -24.58 -14.76 4.48
C ARG A 240 -23.79 -14.12 3.36
N VAL A 241 -22.50 -14.46 3.29
CA VAL A 241 -21.67 -14.12 2.13
C VAL A 241 -22.26 -14.84 0.91
N SER A 242 -22.47 -14.16 -0.21
CA SER A 242 -22.98 -14.73 -1.45
C SER A 242 -22.02 -15.78 -2.02
N TYR A 243 -22.55 -16.68 -2.84
CA TYR A 243 -21.71 -17.66 -3.54
C TYR A 243 -20.73 -16.99 -4.51
N VAL A 244 -21.13 -15.88 -5.12
CA VAL A 244 -20.27 -15.10 -6.03
C VAL A 244 -19.09 -14.50 -5.27
N ALA A 245 -19.32 -13.82 -4.15
CA ALA A 245 -18.23 -13.26 -3.34
C ALA A 245 -17.30 -14.35 -2.78
N ARG A 246 -17.86 -15.51 -2.39
CA ARG A 246 -17.07 -16.68 -1.99
C ARG A 246 -16.20 -17.21 -3.12
N ALA A 247 -16.75 -17.36 -4.33
CA ALA A 247 -16.02 -17.84 -5.49
C ALA A 247 -14.88 -16.86 -5.88
N LEU A 248 -15.18 -15.57 -5.98
CA LEU A 248 -14.18 -14.53 -6.28
C LEU A 248 -13.07 -14.50 -5.23
N GLY A 249 -13.43 -14.54 -3.94
CA GLY A 249 -12.46 -14.61 -2.85
C GLY A 249 -11.62 -15.88 -2.90
N ALA A 250 -12.23 -17.03 -3.20
CA ALA A 250 -11.53 -18.32 -3.33
C ALA A 250 -10.54 -18.30 -4.49
N VAL A 251 -10.93 -17.77 -5.66
CA VAL A 251 -10.04 -17.60 -6.81
C VAL A 251 -8.83 -16.74 -6.45
N GLY A 252 -9.06 -15.59 -5.80
CA GLY A 252 -7.98 -14.72 -5.35
C GLY A 252 -7.02 -15.40 -4.36
N VAL A 253 -7.56 -16.11 -3.37
CA VAL A 253 -6.75 -16.86 -2.39
C VAL A 253 -5.96 -17.97 -3.08
N VAL A 254 -6.59 -18.82 -3.89
CA VAL A 254 -5.92 -19.92 -4.60
C VAL A 254 -4.82 -19.41 -5.51
N PHE A 255 -5.07 -18.32 -6.25
CA PHE A 255 -4.05 -17.68 -7.09
C PHE A 255 -2.83 -17.23 -6.28
N LEU A 256 -3.04 -16.58 -5.12
CA LEU A 256 -1.95 -16.14 -4.24
C LEU A 256 -1.22 -17.32 -3.57
N LEU A 257 -1.94 -18.38 -3.20
CA LEU A 257 -1.35 -19.62 -2.67
C LEU A 257 -0.40 -20.25 -3.70
N ILE A 258 -0.87 -20.46 -4.94
CA ILE A 258 -0.07 -21.05 -6.02
C ILE A 258 1.15 -20.16 -6.31
N SER A 259 0.94 -18.85 -6.47
CA SER A 259 2.03 -17.90 -6.73
C SER A 259 3.09 -17.90 -5.63
N THR A 260 2.64 -18.04 -4.37
CA THR A 260 3.54 -18.16 -3.21
C THR A 260 4.37 -19.43 -3.29
N ILE A 261 3.76 -20.58 -3.58
CA ILE A 261 4.48 -21.86 -3.71
C ILE A 261 5.55 -21.75 -4.79
N ILE A 262 5.24 -21.17 -5.95
CA ILE A 262 6.19 -20.96 -7.04
C ILE A 262 7.35 -20.02 -6.60
N SER A 263 7.05 -18.98 -5.82
CA SER A 263 8.07 -18.07 -5.30
C SER A 263 8.99 -18.74 -4.27
N LEU A 264 8.44 -19.58 -3.40
CA LEU A 264 9.21 -20.39 -2.45
C LEU A 264 10.11 -21.42 -3.16
N SER A 265 9.71 -21.89 -4.34
CA SER A 265 10.55 -22.73 -5.21
C SER A 265 11.59 -21.94 -6.03
N HIS A 266 11.80 -20.65 -5.74
CA HIS A 266 12.74 -19.75 -6.43
C HIS A 266 12.46 -19.53 -7.93
N HIS A 267 11.30 -19.93 -8.44
CA HIS A 267 10.89 -19.73 -9.84
C HIS A 267 10.17 -18.39 -10.06
N LEU A 268 9.76 -17.69 -9.00
CA LEU A 268 9.09 -16.39 -9.06
C LEU A 268 9.78 -15.40 -8.09
N PRO A 269 10.28 -14.25 -8.58
CA PRO A 269 10.83 -13.22 -7.70
C PRO A 269 9.81 -12.76 -6.66
N THR A 270 10.28 -12.54 -5.42
CA THR A 270 9.44 -12.12 -4.31
C THR A 270 8.71 -10.80 -4.61
N LEU A 271 9.37 -9.84 -5.25
CA LEU A 271 8.73 -8.60 -5.69
C LEU A 271 7.52 -8.85 -6.61
N THR A 272 7.65 -9.77 -7.57
CA THR A 272 6.56 -10.12 -8.50
C THR A 272 5.37 -10.73 -7.76
N LEU A 273 5.63 -11.59 -6.78
CA LEU A 273 4.60 -12.11 -5.89
C LEU A 273 3.91 -10.98 -5.11
N LEU A 274 4.66 -10.01 -4.59
CA LEU A 274 4.10 -8.86 -3.88
C LEU A 274 3.22 -7.99 -4.79
N TYR A 275 3.59 -7.81 -6.06
CA TYR A 275 2.71 -7.17 -7.05
C TYR A 275 1.41 -7.95 -7.27
N PHE A 276 1.44 -9.29 -7.25
CA PHE A 276 0.19 -10.07 -7.31
C PHE A 276 -0.70 -9.81 -6.09
N PHE A 277 -0.15 -9.71 -4.88
CA PHE A 277 -0.92 -9.31 -3.70
C PHE A 277 -1.54 -7.92 -3.85
N SER A 278 -0.78 -6.95 -4.37
CA SER A 278 -1.26 -5.59 -4.59
C SER A 278 -2.34 -5.52 -5.69
N TYR A 279 -2.22 -6.32 -6.76
CA TYR A 279 -3.25 -6.42 -7.81
C TYR A 279 -4.53 -7.09 -7.34
N VAL A 280 -4.45 -8.10 -6.45
CA VAL A 280 -5.66 -8.68 -5.83
C VAL A 280 -6.43 -7.63 -5.05
N LYS A 281 -5.73 -6.76 -4.29
CA LYS A 281 -6.37 -5.61 -3.63
C LYS A 281 -7.07 -4.70 -4.65
N LEU A 282 -6.39 -4.35 -5.74
CA LEU A 282 -6.93 -3.48 -6.78
C LEU A 282 -8.18 -4.08 -7.44
N ALA A 283 -8.14 -5.36 -7.81
CA ALA A 283 -9.26 -6.09 -8.39
C ALA A 283 -10.47 -6.12 -7.45
N ILE A 284 -10.25 -6.39 -6.15
CA ILE A 284 -11.30 -6.36 -5.14
C ILE A 284 -11.98 -4.98 -5.06
N THR A 285 -11.22 -3.90 -5.20
CA THR A 285 -11.76 -2.53 -5.21
C THR A 285 -12.72 -2.30 -6.38
N ILE A 286 -12.42 -2.84 -7.56
CA ILE A 286 -13.33 -2.77 -8.72
C ILE A 286 -14.57 -3.63 -8.47
N LEU A 287 -14.37 -4.87 -8.02
CA LEU A 287 -15.43 -5.85 -7.78
C LEU A 287 -16.45 -5.39 -6.73
N LYS A 288 -16.05 -4.53 -5.79
CA LYS A 288 -16.98 -3.96 -4.78
C LYS A 288 -17.69 -2.70 -5.29
N TYR A 289 -17.00 -1.82 -6.04
CA TYR A 289 -17.57 -0.54 -6.45
C TYR A 289 -18.52 -0.65 -7.64
N CYS A 290 -18.23 -1.51 -8.63
CA CYS A 290 -19.10 -1.70 -9.79
C CYS A 290 -20.53 -2.15 -9.40
N PRO A 291 -20.74 -3.19 -8.57
CA PRO A 291 -22.08 -3.61 -8.17
C PRO A 291 -22.82 -2.52 -7.39
N GLN A 292 -22.11 -1.74 -6.55
CA GLN A 292 -22.71 -0.65 -5.80
C GLN A 292 -23.18 0.47 -6.74
N ALA A 293 -22.35 0.87 -7.70
CA ALA A 293 -22.70 1.87 -8.72
C ALA A 293 -23.94 1.45 -9.52
N TRP A 294 -23.99 0.18 -9.93
CA TRP A 294 -25.12 -0.40 -10.63
C TRP A 294 -26.39 -0.46 -9.76
N MET A 295 -26.26 -0.85 -8.49
CA MET A 295 -27.38 -0.93 -7.56
C MET A 295 -28.01 0.44 -7.32
N ASN A 296 -27.19 1.46 -7.10
CA ASN A 296 -27.66 2.86 -6.97
C ASN A 296 -28.39 3.29 -8.25
N TYR A 297 -27.85 2.96 -9.42
CA TYR A 297 -28.48 3.25 -10.70
C TYR A 297 -29.83 2.54 -10.90
N LYS A 298 -29.93 1.26 -10.51
CA LYS A 298 -31.16 0.47 -10.62
C LYS A 298 -32.24 0.92 -9.64
N ARG A 299 -31.86 1.19 -8.39
CA ARG A 299 -32.79 1.66 -7.34
C ARG A 299 -33.16 3.13 -7.48
N LYS A 300 -32.37 3.88 -8.26
CA LYS A 300 -32.43 5.34 -8.34
C LYS A 300 -32.34 6.00 -6.96
N SER A 301 -31.72 5.36 -5.97
CA SER A 301 -31.63 5.85 -4.59
C SER A 301 -30.29 5.43 -4.00
N THR A 302 -29.75 6.29 -3.14
CA THR A 302 -28.54 6.05 -2.34
C THR A 302 -28.85 5.92 -0.84
N GLU A 303 -30.13 5.75 -0.47
CA GLU A 303 -30.52 5.57 0.93
C GLU A 303 -29.91 4.28 1.52
N GLY A 304 -29.48 4.35 2.78
CA GLY A 304 -28.80 3.25 3.48
C GLY A 304 -27.27 3.24 3.31
N TRP A 305 -26.69 4.25 2.67
CA TRP A 305 -25.24 4.37 2.49
C TRP A 305 -24.69 5.68 3.07
N SER A 306 -23.59 5.59 3.82
CA SER A 306 -22.94 6.76 4.43
C SER A 306 -22.12 7.52 3.40
N ILE A 307 -22.65 8.65 2.91
CA ILE A 307 -21.94 9.53 1.98
C ILE A 307 -20.65 10.11 2.60
N GLY A 308 -20.62 10.30 3.93
CA GLY A 308 -19.43 10.78 4.63
C GLY A 308 -18.22 9.85 4.47
N ASN A 309 -18.45 8.53 4.40
CA ASN A 309 -17.37 7.58 4.11
C ASN A 309 -16.79 7.79 2.70
N ILE A 310 -17.63 8.13 1.72
CA ILE A 310 -17.22 8.39 0.33
C ILE A 310 -16.45 9.70 0.21
N LEU A 311 -16.84 10.74 0.95
CA LEU A 311 -16.08 11.99 0.99
C LEU A 311 -14.70 11.81 1.62
N LEU A 312 -14.60 10.98 2.66
CA LEU A 312 -13.32 10.62 3.28
C LEU A 312 -12.46 9.74 2.36
N ASP A 313 -13.08 8.79 1.64
CA ASP A 313 -12.39 7.94 0.64
C ASP A 313 -11.83 8.79 -0.51
N PHE A 314 -12.64 9.74 -1.01
CA PHE A 314 -12.23 10.68 -2.05
C PHE A 314 -11.05 11.54 -1.59
N THR A 315 -11.15 12.10 -0.37
CA THR A 315 -10.08 12.90 0.22
C THR A 315 -8.79 12.07 0.32
N GLY A 316 -8.89 10.84 0.82
CA GLY A 316 -7.73 9.95 0.90
C GLY A 316 -7.12 9.62 -0.48
N GLY A 317 -7.97 9.37 -1.49
CA GLY A 317 -7.53 9.14 -2.86
C GLY A 317 -6.78 10.32 -3.47
N VAL A 318 -7.30 11.54 -3.30
CA VAL A 318 -6.67 12.78 -3.79
C VAL A 318 -5.31 13.02 -3.13
N PHE A 319 -5.25 12.98 -1.79
CA PHE A 319 -4.00 13.22 -1.07
C PHE A 319 -2.97 12.10 -1.28
N SER A 320 -3.40 10.85 -1.48
CA SER A 320 -2.51 9.73 -1.84
C SER A 320 -1.85 9.93 -3.22
N LEU A 321 -2.63 10.33 -4.23
CA LEU A 321 -2.07 10.66 -5.55
C LEU A 321 -1.15 11.89 -5.48
N LEU A 322 -1.56 12.94 -4.75
CA LEU A 322 -0.75 14.13 -4.55
C LEU A 322 0.60 13.76 -3.91
N GLN A 323 0.62 12.88 -2.90
CA GLN A 323 1.86 12.41 -2.28
C GLN A 323 2.79 11.76 -3.32
N MET A 324 2.26 10.90 -4.20
CA MET A 324 3.05 10.26 -5.25
C MET A 324 3.65 11.28 -6.22
N PHE A 325 2.87 12.26 -6.69
CA PHE A 325 3.38 13.30 -7.59
C PHE A 325 4.45 14.18 -6.94
N LEU A 326 4.26 14.55 -5.67
CA LEU A 326 5.25 15.33 -4.93
C LEU A 326 6.54 14.55 -4.71
N LEU A 327 6.45 13.25 -4.40
CA LEU A 327 7.60 12.36 -4.26
C LEU A 327 8.40 12.28 -5.56
N SER A 328 7.74 11.97 -6.67
CA SER A 328 8.36 11.94 -8.00
C SER A 328 9.02 13.26 -8.39
N SER A 329 8.38 14.39 -8.06
CA SER A 329 8.97 15.71 -8.29
C SER A 329 10.21 15.97 -7.43
N ASN A 330 10.20 15.58 -6.16
CA ASN A 330 11.31 15.86 -5.23
C ASN A 330 12.56 15.03 -5.52
N TYR A 331 12.38 13.80 -6.01
CA TYR A 331 13.47 12.89 -6.35
C TYR A 331 13.77 12.83 -7.85
N ASN A 332 13.07 13.62 -8.66
CA ASN A 332 13.21 13.65 -10.13
C ASN A 332 12.95 12.29 -10.80
N ASP A 333 11.97 11.56 -10.28
CA ASP A 333 11.64 10.19 -10.69
C ASP A 333 10.15 10.05 -11.01
N TRP A 334 9.82 10.37 -12.25
CA TRP A 334 8.46 10.26 -12.79
C TRP A 334 8.13 8.83 -13.23
N THR A 335 9.15 8.02 -13.48
CA THR A 335 9.00 6.63 -13.92
C THR A 335 8.42 5.74 -12.81
N SER A 336 8.77 5.98 -11.54
CA SER A 336 8.29 5.15 -10.43
C SER A 336 6.86 5.43 -9.99
N ILE A 337 6.21 6.46 -10.55
CA ILE A 337 4.75 6.58 -10.45
C ILE A 337 4.09 5.30 -10.99
N PHE A 338 4.66 4.72 -12.05
CA PHE A 338 4.25 3.43 -12.61
C PHE A 338 4.91 2.23 -11.91
N GLY A 339 5.94 2.43 -11.08
CA GLY A 339 6.57 1.39 -10.26
C GLY A 339 5.70 0.91 -9.09
N SER A 340 4.65 1.66 -8.73
CA SER A 340 3.53 1.17 -7.90
C SER A 340 2.19 1.33 -8.61
N PRO A 341 1.90 0.46 -9.60
CA PRO A 341 0.64 0.53 -10.32
C PRO A 341 -0.57 0.41 -9.39
N THR A 342 -0.42 -0.29 -8.26
CA THR A 342 -1.50 -0.45 -7.29
C THR A 342 -1.80 0.83 -6.51
N LYS A 343 -0.80 1.57 -6.00
CA LYS A 343 -1.10 2.80 -5.23
C LYS A 343 -1.71 3.87 -6.15
N LEU A 344 -1.12 4.03 -7.35
CA LEU A 344 -1.67 4.88 -8.41
C LEU A 344 -3.10 4.44 -8.79
N GLY A 345 -3.27 3.16 -9.10
CA GLY A 345 -4.55 2.59 -9.50
C GLY A 345 -5.63 2.68 -8.41
N LEU A 346 -5.26 2.47 -7.14
CA LEU A 346 -6.16 2.64 -6.01
C LEU A 346 -6.63 4.09 -5.90
N GLY A 347 -5.69 5.05 -5.93
CA GLY A 347 -6.04 6.48 -5.88
C GLY A 347 -6.97 6.89 -7.02
N LEU A 348 -6.62 6.53 -8.26
CA LEU A 348 -7.42 6.87 -9.46
C LEU A 348 -8.80 6.22 -9.46
N LEU A 349 -8.88 4.91 -9.18
CA LEU A 349 -10.15 4.19 -9.17
C LEU A 349 -11.06 4.68 -8.04
N THR A 350 -10.50 4.92 -6.84
CA THR A 350 -11.25 5.49 -5.72
C THR A 350 -11.83 6.85 -6.11
N ILE A 351 -11.01 7.78 -6.61
CA ILE A 351 -11.48 9.09 -7.05
C ILE A 351 -12.59 8.98 -8.11
N LEU A 352 -12.40 8.12 -9.11
CA LEU A 352 -13.38 7.94 -10.19
C LEU A 352 -14.73 7.43 -9.66
N PHE A 353 -14.71 6.37 -8.85
CA PHE A 353 -15.93 5.82 -8.27
C PHE A 353 -16.58 6.77 -7.28
N ASP A 354 -15.80 7.47 -6.47
CA ASP A 354 -16.33 8.43 -5.50
C ASP A 354 -16.99 9.62 -6.18
N ILE A 355 -16.43 10.16 -7.27
CA ILE A 355 -17.09 11.17 -8.10
C ILE A 355 -18.43 10.64 -8.61
N LEU A 356 -18.46 9.39 -9.10
CA LEU A 356 -19.71 8.76 -9.55
C LEU A 356 -20.72 8.67 -8.40
N PHE A 357 -20.30 8.27 -7.21
CA PHE A 357 -21.16 8.11 -6.04
C PHE A 357 -21.68 9.45 -5.49
N ILE A 358 -20.82 10.46 -5.42
CA ILE A 358 -21.15 11.84 -5.07
C ILE A 358 -22.17 12.38 -6.07
N THR A 359 -21.98 12.14 -7.36
CA THR A 359 -22.92 12.54 -8.42
C THR A 359 -24.27 11.83 -8.27
N GLN A 360 -24.24 10.51 -8.03
CA GLN A 360 -25.47 9.74 -7.77
C GLN A 360 -26.23 10.28 -6.56
N HIS A 361 -25.55 10.62 -5.47
CA HIS A 361 -26.17 11.08 -4.22
C HIS A 361 -26.68 12.53 -4.28
N TYR A 362 -25.81 13.47 -4.66
CA TYR A 362 -26.10 14.91 -4.58
C TYR A 362 -26.68 15.50 -5.86
N VAL A 363 -26.65 14.79 -7.00
CA VAL A 363 -27.17 15.32 -8.27
C VAL A 363 -28.38 14.49 -8.73
N LEU A 364 -28.20 13.20 -8.94
CA LEU A 364 -29.22 12.36 -9.60
C LEU A 364 -30.34 11.89 -8.67
N TYR A 365 -30.00 11.45 -7.46
CA TYR A 365 -30.92 10.73 -6.56
C TYR A 365 -31.13 11.46 -5.22
N ARG A 366 -31.25 12.79 -5.27
CA ARG A 366 -31.47 13.62 -4.07
C ARG A 366 -32.69 13.14 -3.27
N PRO A 367 -32.54 12.91 -1.95
CA PRO A 367 -33.64 12.44 -1.10
C PRO A 367 -34.91 13.31 -1.19
N ASN A 368 -34.75 14.64 -1.23
CA ASN A 368 -35.87 15.58 -1.25
C ASN A 368 -36.69 15.52 -2.56
N LEU A 369 -36.04 15.27 -3.70
CA LEU A 369 -36.73 15.11 -4.99
C LEU A 369 -37.52 13.80 -5.05
N GLN A 370 -37.02 12.74 -4.41
CA GLN A 370 -37.75 11.46 -4.35
C GLN A 370 -38.94 11.52 -3.41
N TYR A 371 -38.78 12.16 -2.26
CA TYR A 371 -39.88 12.39 -1.32
C TYR A 371 -41.00 13.22 -1.95
N SER A 372 -40.65 14.33 -2.61
CA SER A 372 -41.61 15.17 -3.34
C SER A 372 -42.30 14.42 -4.49
N LYS A 373 -41.57 13.61 -5.28
CA LYS A 373 -42.17 12.76 -6.32
C LYS A 373 -43.13 11.71 -5.76
N ARG A 374 -42.80 11.07 -4.62
CA ARG A 374 -43.68 10.09 -3.97
C ARG A 374 -44.97 10.74 -3.46
N ILE A 375 -44.88 11.92 -2.84
CA ILE A 375 -46.06 12.68 -2.40
C ILE A 375 -46.93 13.07 -3.59
N ASN A 376 -46.33 13.58 -4.66
CA ASN A 376 -47.10 14.00 -5.82
C ASN A 376 -47.80 12.81 -6.52
N MET A 377 -47.15 11.64 -6.59
CA MET A 377 -47.79 10.41 -7.09
C MET A 377 -48.92 9.93 -6.17
N SER A 378 -48.74 9.92 -4.84
CA SER A 378 -49.81 9.51 -3.92
C SER A 378 -51.01 10.46 -3.96
N ASN A 379 -50.77 11.77 -4.09
CA ASN A 379 -51.83 12.76 -4.21
C ASN A 379 -52.60 12.62 -5.52
N ASN A 380 -51.92 12.32 -6.64
CA ASN A 380 -52.57 12.06 -7.92
C ASN A 380 -53.40 10.77 -7.89
N GLU A 381 -52.89 9.67 -7.33
CA GLU A 381 -53.68 8.44 -7.17
C GLU A 381 -54.89 8.62 -6.24
N PHE A 382 -54.75 9.44 -5.20
CA PHE A 382 -55.86 9.77 -4.31
C PHE A 382 -56.95 10.57 -5.04
N ASN A 383 -56.55 11.57 -5.82
CA ASN A 383 -57.46 12.39 -6.65
C ASN A 383 -58.15 11.57 -7.76
N ASP A 384 -57.45 10.64 -8.40
CA ASP A 384 -58.06 9.72 -9.37
C ASP A 384 -59.11 8.81 -8.69
N LYS A 385 -58.83 8.29 -7.49
CA LYS A 385 -59.82 7.49 -6.75
C LYS A 385 -61.04 8.32 -6.33
N THR A 386 -60.86 9.56 -5.90
CA THR A 386 -61.99 10.42 -5.49
C THR A 386 -62.84 10.86 -6.68
N SER A 387 -62.23 11.16 -7.83
CA SER A 387 -62.97 11.50 -9.05
C SER A 387 -63.81 10.33 -9.57
N ILE A 388 -63.27 9.10 -9.55
CA ILE A 388 -64.01 7.87 -9.93
C ILE A 388 -65.21 7.61 -9.00
N ILE A 389 -65.09 7.92 -7.71
CA ILE A 389 -66.20 7.78 -6.75
C ILE A 389 -67.28 8.84 -7.00
N SER A 390 -66.90 10.07 -7.36
CA SER A 390 -67.85 11.15 -7.67
C SER A 390 -68.64 10.95 -8.97
N MET A 391 -68.12 10.16 -9.92
CA MET A 391 -68.81 9.83 -11.17
C MET A 391 -69.78 8.65 -11.06
N LYS A 392 -69.78 7.92 -9.93
CA LYS A 392 -70.63 6.74 -9.69
C LYS A 392 -71.75 6.97 -8.67
N ALA A 393 -71.84 8.17 -8.10
CA ALA A 393 -72.96 8.65 -7.30
C ALA A 393 -73.83 9.56 -8.16
#